data_AF-A0A327HQ39-F1
#
_entry.id   AF-A0A327HQ39-F1
#
_cell.length_a   1.000
_cell.length_b   1.000
_cell.length_c   1.000
_cell.angle_alpha   90.00
_cell.angle_beta   90.00
_cell.angle_gamma   90.00
#
_symmetry.space_group_name_H-M   'P 1'
#
loop_
_entity.id
_entity.type
_entity.pdbx_description
1 polymer ?
#
loop_
_entity_poly.entity_id
_entity_poly.type
_entity_poly.pdbx_seq_one_letter_code
_entity_poly.pdbx_strand_id
1 'polypeptide(L)'
;MATISAGTFHVIHTELVVGILSLAAISLVLLCVLRLSPKVPFITLEQKERLVKAFDNTQMVSSSFGLIFIPIAMVSGIIASEGEATTNPILLNKIILSSISIGAWLAFVVARFRHGDSVWETKGMAIVHTINGLFAYFITTLVATLGGKYTRNESLYDLLPFSLGIYEAIIAPSWLNILLIFIGVISIIMLFLLPKLVEVDNTLESVEHIDSIPPISLSASKFSDGFEWVTWPEGSSEFYYRLEGSNDHWKKH
;
A
#
# COMPACT_ATOMS: atom_id res chain seq x y z
N MET A 1 25.25 -35.56 14.06
CA MET A 1 24.42 -34.63 13.27
C MET A 1 24.77 -33.24 13.78
N ALA A 2 25.42 -32.39 12.98
CA ALA A 2 25.77 -31.04 13.43
C ALA A 2 24.48 -30.21 13.52
N THR A 3 24.00 -29.98 14.74
CA THR A 3 22.84 -29.12 15.01
C THR A 3 23.31 -27.67 15.08
N ILE A 4 22.71 -26.80 14.27
CA ILE A 4 22.96 -25.35 14.31
C ILE A 4 22.48 -24.82 15.68
N SER A 5 23.26 -23.95 16.32
CA SER A 5 22.86 -23.30 17.59
C SER A 5 21.59 -22.46 17.39
N ALA A 6 20.73 -22.39 18.42
CA ALA A 6 19.51 -21.58 18.41
C ALA A 6 19.80 -20.11 18.08
N GLY A 7 20.93 -19.56 18.55
CA GLY A 7 21.35 -18.20 18.23
C GLY A 7 21.67 -18.01 16.74
N THR A 8 22.44 -18.92 16.14
CA THR A 8 22.75 -18.88 14.70
C THR A 8 21.49 -19.06 13.86
N PHE A 9 20.60 -19.96 14.27
CA PHE A 9 19.31 -20.16 13.62
C PHE A 9 18.45 -18.88 13.68
N HIS A 10 18.38 -18.21 14.83
CA HIS A 10 17.67 -16.94 14.98
C HIS A 10 18.23 -15.85 14.05
N VAL A 11 19.56 -15.68 14.02
CA VAL A 11 20.22 -14.65 13.20
C VAL A 11 19.91 -14.84 11.71
N ILE A 12 19.98 -16.07 11.21
CA ILE A 12 19.65 -16.38 9.80
C ILE A 12 18.22 -15.94 9.48
N HIS A 13 17.26 -16.23 10.35
CA HIS A 13 15.86 -15.85 10.13
C HIS A 13 15.65 -14.34 10.21
N THR A 14 16.32 -13.64 11.15
CA THR A 14 16.18 -12.19 11.26
C THR A 14 16.76 -11.45 10.07
N GLU A 15 17.93 -11.86 9.56
CA GLU A 15 18.54 -11.24 8.39
C GLU A 15 17.70 -11.50 7.12
N LEU A 16 17.13 -12.70 7.00
CA LEU A 16 16.21 -13.04 5.92
C LEU A 16 14.92 -12.19 5.98
N VAL A 17 14.32 -12.02 7.16
CA VAL A 17 13.15 -11.16 7.35
C VAL A 17 13.46 -9.72 6.93
N VAL A 18 14.55 -9.14 7.44
CA VAL A 18 14.94 -7.77 7.10
C VAL A 18 15.23 -7.64 5.61
N GLY A 19 15.96 -8.57 5.01
CA GLY A 19 16.29 -8.53 3.59
C GLY A 19 15.07 -8.59 2.68
N ILE A 20 14.16 -9.55 2.92
CA ILE A 20 12.94 -9.70 2.12
C ILE A 20 12.01 -8.49 2.30
N LEU A 21 11.82 -8.00 3.52
CA LEU A 21 10.92 -6.87 3.76
C LEU A 21 11.52 -5.53 3.29
N SER A 22 12.85 -5.41 3.26
CA SER A 22 13.54 -4.29 2.59
C SER A 22 13.26 -4.30 1.09
N LEU A 23 13.34 -5.48 0.46
CA LEU A 23 12.99 -5.65 -0.94
C LEU A 23 11.52 -5.29 -1.20
N ALA A 24 10.62 -5.68 -0.31
CA ALA A 24 9.21 -5.30 -0.39
C ALA A 24 9.03 -3.78 -0.36
N ALA A 25 9.64 -3.10 0.62
CA ALA A 25 9.53 -1.65 0.79
C ALA A 25 10.12 -0.86 -0.38
N ILE A 26 11.32 -1.24 -0.86
CA ILE A 26 11.96 -0.59 -2.01
C ILE A 26 11.10 -0.77 -3.26
N SER A 27 10.62 -1.99 -3.52
CA SER A 27 9.76 -2.28 -4.68
C SER A 27 8.46 -1.48 -4.63
N LEU A 28 7.84 -1.37 -3.46
CA LEU A 28 6.62 -0.59 -3.24
C LEU A 28 6.84 0.91 -3.50
N VAL A 29 7.93 1.49 -3.01
CA VAL A 29 8.28 2.90 -3.27
C VAL A 29 8.52 3.14 -4.76
N LEU A 30 9.31 2.28 -5.41
CA LEU A 30 9.58 2.39 -6.83
C LEU A 30 8.30 2.27 -7.66
N LEU A 31 7.43 1.34 -7.31
CA LEU A 31 6.11 1.17 -7.93
C LEU A 31 5.26 2.44 -7.80
N CYS A 32 5.20 3.01 -6.59
CA CYS A 32 4.47 4.25 -6.33
C CYS A 32 5.02 5.41 -7.19
N VAL A 33 6.34 5.59 -7.23
CA VAL A 33 7.00 6.62 -8.05
C VAL A 33 6.68 6.43 -9.54
N LEU A 34 6.75 5.19 -10.06
CA LEU A 34 6.43 4.90 -11.46
C LEU A 34 4.96 5.15 -11.80
N ARG A 35 4.04 4.84 -10.89
CA ARG A 35 2.59 5.06 -11.07
C ARG A 35 2.23 6.55 -11.01
N LEU A 36 2.85 7.31 -10.11
CA LEU A 36 2.60 8.75 -9.96
C LEU A 36 3.27 9.59 -11.06
N SER A 37 4.33 9.10 -11.70
CA SER A 37 5.11 9.83 -12.70
C SER A 37 4.54 9.63 -14.13
N PRO A 38 4.01 10.67 -14.80
CA PRO A 38 3.45 10.56 -16.15
C PRO A 38 4.51 10.22 -17.20
N LYS A 39 5.73 10.76 -17.03
CA LYS A 39 6.89 10.51 -17.87
C LYS A 39 8.10 10.26 -16.99
N VAL A 40 8.81 9.17 -17.24
CA VAL A 40 10.09 8.88 -16.60
C VAL A 40 11.17 9.10 -17.66
N PRO A 41 12.17 9.97 -17.41
CA PRO A 41 13.23 10.19 -18.38
C PRO A 41 14.00 8.88 -18.60
N PHE A 42 14.42 8.61 -19.84
CA PHE A 42 15.22 7.45 -20.25
C PHE A 42 14.52 6.07 -20.24
N ILE A 43 13.20 5.99 -20.06
CA ILE A 43 12.45 4.73 -20.05
C ILE A 43 11.29 4.78 -21.07
N THR A 44 11.15 3.75 -21.90
CA THR A 44 10.01 3.62 -22.83
C THR A 44 8.74 3.21 -22.09
N LEU A 45 7.56 3.46 -22.68
CA LEU A 45 6.28 3.08 -22.07
C LEU A 45 6.20 1.58 -21.80
N GLU A 46 6.70 0.76 -22.73
CA GLU A 46 6.74 -0.70 -22.56
C GLU A 46 7.64 -1.13 -21.40
N GLN A 47 8.82 -0.52 -21.27
CA GLN A 47 9.74 -0.80 -20.15
C GLN A 47 9.13 -0.39 -18.81
N LYS A 48 8.43 0.75 -18.76
CA LYS A 48 7.70 1.21 -17.57
C LYS A 48 6.67 0.17 -17.14
N GLU A 49 5.84 -0.33 -18.05
CA GLU A 49 4.83 -1.35 -17.74
C GLU A 49 5.45 -2.66 -17.24
N ARG A 50 6.57 -3.09 -17.82
CA ARG A 50 7.32 -4.26 -17.35
C ARG A 50 7.85 -4.06 -15.92
N LEU A 51 8.42 -2.90 -15.61
CA LEU A 51 8.93 -2.56 -14.28
C LEU A 51 7.80 -2.46 -13.25
N VAL A 52 6.68 -1.84 -13.61
CA VAL A 52 5.48 -1.76 -12.77
C VAL A 52 5.01 -3.16 -12.36
N LYS A 53 4.85 -4.07 -13.32
CA LYS A 53 4.47 -5.46 -13.03
C LYS A 53 5.52 -6.20 -12.19
N ALA A 54 6.80 -6.00 -12.49
CA ALA A 54 7.89 -6.62 -11.75
C ALA A 54 7.89 -6.16 -10.28
N PHE A 55 7.77 -4.85 -10.02
CA PHE A 55 7.75 -4.32 -8.67
C PHE A 55 6.49 -4.69 -7.91
N ASP A 56 5.32 -4.69 -8.55
CA ASP A 56 4.05 -5.10 -7.91
C ASP A 56 4.06 -6.59 -7.53
N ASN A 57 4.63 -7.46 -8.37
CA ASN A 57 4.83 -8.86 -7.99
C ASN A 57 5.88 -8.99 -6.87
N THR A 58 6.99 -8.26 -6.96
CA THR A 58 8.09 -8.36 -6.00
C THR A 58 7.66 -7.91 -4.62
N GLN A 59 6.93 -6.78 -4.50
CA GLN A 59 6.43 -6.32 -3.21
C GLN A 59 5.45 -7.31 -2.57
N MET A 60 4.58 -7.94 -3.38
CA MET A 60 3.57 -8.89 -2.87
C MET A 60 4.17 -10.21 -2.45
N VAL A 61 5.06 -10.77 -3.28
CA VAL A 61 5.77 -12.00 -2.95
C VAL A 61 6.63 -11.78 -1.71
N SER A 62 7.41 -10.69 -1.68
CA SER A 62 8.30 -10.38 -0.56
C SER A 62 7.54 -10.14 0.74
N SER A 63 6.48 -9.33 0.74
CA SER A 63 5.66 -9.10 1.94
C SER A 63 4.97 -10.37 2.44
N SER A 64 4.49 -11.22 1.52
CA SER A 64 3.87 -12.51 1.89
C SER A 64 4.87 -13.48 2.49
N PHE A 65 6.09 -13.59 1.94
CA PHE A 65 7.16 -14.36 2.55
C PHE A 65 7.58 -13.77 3.90
N GLY A 66 7.70 -12.45 4.00
CA GLY A 66 7.98 -11.77 5.25
C GLY A 66 6.97 -12.12 6.35
N LEU A 67 5.68 -12.20 6.04
CA LEU A 67 4.64 -12.63 6.99
C LEU A 67 4.84 -14.04 7.54
N ILE A 68 5.41 -14.95 6.75
CA ILE A 68 5.74 -16.31 7.20
C ILE A 68 7.00 -16.29 8.06
N PHE A 69 7.99 -15.50 7.68
CA PHE A 69 9.29 -15.50 8.33
C PHE A 69 9.36 -14.66 9.61
N ILE A 70 8.52 -13.62 9.78
CA ILE A 70 8.48 -12.84 11.04
C ILE A 70 8.12 -13.74 12.24
N PRO A 71 7.05 -14.58 12.22
CA PRO A 71 6.76 -15.52 13.30
C PRO A 71 7.90 -16.50 13.57
N ILE A 72 8.55 -17.02 12.52
CA ILE A 72 9.67 -17.95 12.67
C ILE A 72 10.87 -17.26 13.35
N ALA A 73 11.18 -16.02 12.94
CA ALA A 73 12.20 -15.19 13.58
C ALA A 73 11.85 -14.85 15.03
N MET A 74 10.57 -14.58 15.33
CA MET A 74 10.09 -14.33 16.69
C MET A 74 10.25 -15.57 17.57
N VAL A 75 9.75 -16.73 17.14
CA VAL A 75 9.82 -17.99 17.91
C VAL A 75 11.27 -18.42 18.13
N SER A 76 12.09 -18.38 17.08
CA SER A 76 13.53 -18.67 17.21
C SER A 76 14.24 -17.71 18.17
N GLY A 77 13.83 -16.44 18.21
CA GLY A 77 14.38 -15.45 19.14
C GLY A 77 14.00 -15.71 20.59
N ILE A 78 12.75 -16.12 20.84
CA ILE A 78 12.29 -16.51 22.18
C ILE A 78 13.11 -17.71 22.69
N ILE A 79 13.29 -18.73 21.84
CA ILE A 79 14.09 -19.92 22.18
C ILE A 79 15.56 -19.54 22.44
N ALA A 80 16.12 -18.64 21.64
CA ALA A 80 17.51 -18.19 21.78
C ALA A 80 17.77 -17.29 23.01
N SER A 81 16.73 -16.76 23.65
CA SER A 81 16.85 -15.84 24.80
C SER A 81 16.90 -16.53 26.17
N GLU A 82 16.90 -17.87 26.21
CA GLU A 82 17.05 -18.69 27.43
C GLU A 82 16.15 -18.30 28.63
N GLY A 83 14.97 -17.74 28.36
CA GLY A 83 13.99 -17.33 29.39
C GLY A 83 14.01 -15.85 29.76
N GLU A 84 14.90 -15.05 29.18
CA GLU A 84 14.94 -13.59 29.38
C GLU A 84 13.88 -12.83 28.56
N ALA A 85 13.23 -13.50 27.61
CA ALA A 85 12.25 -12.91 26.68
C ALA A 85 11.18 -12.04 27.36
N THR A 86 10.74 -12.40 28.56
CA THR A 86 9.66 -11.74 29.31
C THR A 86 10.14 -10.90 30.48
N THR A 87 11.41 -11.00 30.86
CA THR A 87 11.99 -10.28 32.01
C THR A 87 12.83 -9.08 31.57
N ASN A 88 13.37 -9.10 30.35
CA ASN A 88 14.14 -8.01 29.78
C ASN A 88 13.23 -7.05 28.97
N PRO A 89 13.19 -5.74 29.30
CA PRO A 89 12.36 -4.75 28.60
C PRO A 89 12.58 -4.68 27.08
N ILE A 90 13.83 -4.83 26.62
CA ILE A 90 14.19 -4.77 25.19
C ILE A 90 13.60 -5.97 24.44
N LEU A 91 13.72 -7.17 25.01
CA LEU A 91 13.18 -8.40 24.44
C LEU A 91 11.65 -8.40 24.42
N LEU A 92 11.01 -7.88 25.48
CA LEU A 92 9.56 -7.76 25.53
C LEU A 92 9.03 -6.77 24.47
N ASN A 93 9.65 -5.59 24.34
CA ASN A 93 9.34 -4.64 23.28
C ASN A 93 9.54 -5.26 21.88
N LYS A 94 10.56 -6.09 21.71
CA LYS A 94 10.80 -6.82 20.46
C LYS A 94 9.63 -7.75 20.12
N ILE A 95 9.07 -8.48 21.10
CA ILE A 95 7.91 -9.36 20.89
C ILE A 95 6.64 -8.56 20.54
N ILE A 96 6.37 -7.47 21.27
CA ILE A 96 5.21 -6.62 21.03
C ILE A 96 5.28 -5.99 19.63
N LEU A 97 6.41 -5.36 19.29
CA LEU A 97 6.60 -4.73 17.99
C LEU A 97 6.61 -5.74 16.84
N SER A 98 7.13 -6.96 17.07
CA SER A 98 7.06 -8.04 16.06
C SER A 98 5.61 -8.46 15.81
N SER A 99 4.77 -8.52 16.84
CA SER A 99 3.34 -8.79 16.68
C SER A 99 2.62 -7.70 15.89
N ILE A 100 2.96 -6.42 16.16
CA ILE A 100 2.41 -5.29 15.42
C ILE A 100 2.89 -5.31 13.96
N SER A 101 4.16 -5.64 13.72
CA SER A 101 4.71 -5.82 12.37
C SER A 101 3.94 -6.89 11.58
N ILE A 102 3.65 -8.04 12.19
CA ILE A 102 2.80 -9.08 11.56
C ILE A 102 1.43 -8.51 11.18
N GLY A 103 0.77 -7.81 12.11
CA GLY A 103 -0.54 -7.21 11.85
C GLY A 103 -0.52 -6.17 10.72
N ALA A 104 0.50 -5.31 10.69
CA ALA A 104 0.65 -4.27 9.68
C ALA A 104 0.92 -4.85 8.29
N TRP A 105 1.84 -5.82 8.18
CA TRP A 105 2.10 -6.53 6.93
C TRP A 105 0.90 -7.35 6.46
N LEU A 106 0.14 -7.94 7.40
CA LEU A 106 -1.06 -8.69 7.07
C LEU A 106 -2.14 -7.76 6.50
N ALA A 107 -2.37 -6.62 7.14
CA ALA A 107 -3.30 -5.62 6.62
C ALA A 107 -2.87 -5.09 5.25
N PHE A 108 -1.57 -4.86 5.04
CA PHE A 108 -1.02 -4.48 3.75
C PHE A 108 -1.31 -5.53 2.65
N VAL A 109 -0.98 -6.80 2.91
CA VAL A 109 -1.18 -7.91 1.96
C VAL A 109 -2.66 -8.13 1.67
N VAL A 110 -3.51 -8.16 2.70
CA VAL A 110 -4.95 -8.33 2.54
C VAL A 110 -5.58 -7.17 1.79
N ALA A 111 -5.15 -5.93 2.04
CA ALA A 111 -5.64 -4.77 1.28
C ALA A 111 -5.32 -4.91 -0.23
N ARG A 112 -4.11 -5.34 -0.59
CA ARG A 112 -3.73 -5.56 -1.99
C ARG A 112 -4.46 -6.75 -2.63
N PHE A 113 -4.72 -7.83 -1.87
CA PHE A 113 -5.52 -8.96 -2.34
C PHE A 113 -6.99 -8.61 -2.56
N ARG A 114 -7.58 -7.81 -1.65
CA ARG A 114 -8.99 -7.42 -1.73
C ARG A 114 -9.26 -6.45 -2.87
N HIS A 115 -8.38 -5.47 -3.05
CA HIS A 115 -8.61 -4.36 -3.98
C HIS A 115 -7.94 -4.57 -5.34
N GLY A 116 -7.04 -5.53 -5.48
CA GLY A 116 -6.46 -5.84 -6.78
C GLY A 116 -5.70 -4.64 -7.37
N ASP A 117 -5.85 -4.45 -8.68
CA ASP A 117 -5.16 -3.37 -9.40
C ASP A 117 -5.78 -1.98 -9.12
N SER A 118 -6.99 -1.92 -8.55
CA SER A 118 -7.67 -0.65 -8.20
C SER A 118 -6.91 0.19 -7.17
N VAL A 119 -6.02 -0.44 -6.39
CA VAL A 119 -5.11 0.25 -5.47
C VAL A 119 -4.24 1.27 -6.20
N TRP A 120 -3.97 1.05 -7.49
CA TRP A 120 -3.09 1.87 -8.31
C TRP A 120 -3.83 2.83 -9.25
N GLU A 121 -5.16 2.80 -9.30
CA GLU A 121 -5.97 3.61 -10.21
C GLU A 121 -5.96 5.09 -9.80
N THR A 122 -6.16 5.37 -8.51
CA THR A 122 -6.15 6.75 -8.00
C THR A 122 -4.86 7.07 -7.26
N LYS A 123 -4.39 8.30 -7.39
CA LYS A 123 -3.15 8.77 -6.74
C LYS A 123 -3.22 8.65 -5.22
N GLY A 124 -4.38 8.98 -4.64
CA GLY A 124 -4.61 8.88 -3.20
C GLY A 124 -4.46 7.44 -2.71
N MET A 125 -5.04 6.48 -3.44
CA MET A 125 -4.97 5.07 -3.09
C MET A 125 -3.55 4.51 -3.15
N ALA A 126 -2.81 4.83 -4.22
CA ALA A 126 -1.43 4.42 -4.37
C ALA A 126 -0.55 4.96 -3.22
N ILE A 127 -0.76 6.23 -2.83
CA ILE A 127 -0.03 6.87 -1.73
C ILE A 127 -0.37 6.21 -0.38
N VAL A 128 -1.64 6.02 -0.06
CA VAL A 128 -2.03 5.44 1.25
C VAL A 128 -1.57 3.99 1.37
N HIS A 129 -1.67 3.20 0.30
CA HIS A 129 -1.14 1.83 0.29
C HIS A 129 0.38 1.80 0.48
N THR A 130 1.09 2.73 -0.17
CA THR A 130 2.53 2.90 -0.01
C THR A 130 2.91 3.30 1.42
N ILE A 131 2.19 4.25 2.03
CA ILE A 131 2.42 4.69 3.41
C ILE A 131 2.20 3.51 4.38
N ASN A 132 1.14 2.73 4.19
CA ASN A 132 0.86 1.56 5.03
C ASN A 132 1.99 0.52 4.96
N GLY A 133 2.51 0.21 3.76
CA GLY A 133 3.63 -0.72 3.60
C GLY A 133 4.96 -0.17 4.15
N LEU A 134 5.25 1.12 3.94
CA LEU A 134 6.41 1.78 4.53
C LEU A 134 6.36 1.80 6.05
N PHE A 135 5.16 1.95 6.62
CA PHE A 135 4.98 1.87 8.05
C PHE A 135 5.20 0.46 8.60
N ALA A 136 4.63 -0.56 7.95
CA ALA A 136 4.89 -1.96 8.31
C ALA A 136 6.40 -2.27 8.28
N TYR A 137 7.10 -1.74 7.27
CA TYR A 137 8.55 -1.82 7.20
C TYR A 137 9.25 -1.05 8.33
N PHE A 138 8.81 0.17 8.66
CA PHE A 138 9.35 0.95 9.79
C PHE A 138 9.23 0.20 11.14
N ILE A 139 8.11 -0.45 11.42
CA ILE A 139 7.98 -1.27 12.63
C ILE A 139 8.93 -2.47 12.60
N THR A 140 9.10 -3.08 11.43
CA THR A 140 10.06 -4.18 11.23
C THR A 140 11.50 -3.73 11.49
N THR A 141 11.89 -2.53 11.05
CA THR A 141 13.24 -1.99 11.30
C THR A 141 13.44 -1.60 12.76
N LEU A 142 12.39 -1.17 13.48
CA LEU A 142 12.44 -0.99 14.94
C LEU A 142 12.71 -2.32 15.66
N VAL A 143 12.03 -3.41 15.26
CA VAL A 143 12.29 -4.76 15.80
C VAL A 143 13.73 -5.19 15.54
N ALA A 144 14.22 -5.01 14.31
CA ALA A 144 15.59 -5.36 13.94
C ALA A 144 16.62 -4.56 14.76
N THR A 145 16.34 -3.28 14.98
CA THR A 145 17.17 -2.39 15.81
C THR A 145 17.25 -2.87 17.26
N LEU A 146 16.13 -3.24 17.87
CA LEU A 146 16.13 -3.81 19.23
C LEU A 146 16.93 -5.11 19.29
N GLY A 147 16.84 -5.95 18.26
CA GLY A 147 17.68 -7.15 18.13
C GLY A 147 19.17 -6.85 18.05
N GLY A 148 19.57 -5.84 17.26
CA GLY A 148 20.94 -5.34 17.20
C GLY A 148 21.42 -4.84 18.56
N LYS A 149 20.59 -4.04 19.24
CA LYS A 149 20.96 -3.46 20.54
C LYS A 149 21.15 -4.52 21.61
N TYR A 150 20.27 -5.52 21.66
CA TYR A 150 20.38 -6.62 22.61
C TYR A 150 21.63 -7.49 22.39
N THR A 151 21.97 -7.79 21.12
CA THR A 151 23.06 -8.74 20.80
C THR A 151 24.43 -8.12 20.69
N ARG A 152 24.52 -6.89 20.17
CA ARG A 152 25.76 -6.20 19.80
C ARG A 152 25.93 -4.83 20.45
N ASN A 153 24.92 -4.37 21.21
CA ASN A 153 24.86 -3.00 21.74
C ASN A 153 24.85 -1.90 20.66
N GLU A 154 24.57 -2.27 19.40
CA GLU A 154 24.49 -1.38 18.24
C GLU A 154 23.06 -1.30 17.71
N SER A 155 22.64 -0.13 17.24
CA SER A 155 21.29 0.08 16.74
C SER A 155 21.32 0.97 15.50
N LEU A 156 20.47 0.65 14.52
CA LEU A 156 20.35 1.45 13.29
C LEU A 156 19.93 2.90 13.59
N TYR A 157 19.13 3.07 14.65
CA TYR A 157 18.64 4.38 15.07
C TYR A 157 19.57 5.12 16.02
N ASP A 158 20.71 4.53 16.43
CA ASP A 158 21.75 5.25 17.17
C ASP A 158 22.44 6.33 16.30
N LEU A 159 22.26 6.26 14.98
CA LEU A 159 22.68 7.30 14.03
C LEU A 159 21.81 8.56 14.08
N LEU A 160 20.58 8.48 14.60
CA LEU A 160 19.68 9.62 14.66
C LEU A 160 20.13 10.62 15.73
N PRO A 161 19.94 11.93 15.52
CA PRO A 161 20.31 12.96 16.49
C PRO A 161 19.40 12.99 17.74
N PHE A 162 18.44 12.09 17.85
CA PHE A 162 17.48 11.99 18.96
C PHE A 162 17.29 10.55 19.41
N SER A 163 17.09 10.34 20.72
CA SER A 163 16.80 9.03 21.29
C SER A 163 15.31 8.69 21.16
N LEU A 164 15.03 7.48 20.67
CA LEU A 164 13.67 6.97 20.53
C LEU A 164 13.06 6.46 21.84
N GLY A 165 13.85 6.33 22.93
CA GLY A 165 13.36 5.87 24.25
C GLY A 165 12.80 4.44 24.30
N ILE A 166 13.00 3.65 23.24
CA ILE A 166 12.47 2.28 23.09
C ILE A 166 13.25 1.20 23.87
N TYR A 167 14.39 1.56 24.45
CA TYR A 167 15.29 0.63 25.14
C TYR A 167 15.07 0.56 26.65
N GLU A 168 14.51 1.61 27.25
CA GLU A 168 14.49 1.81 28.71
C GLU A 168 13.12 1.55 29.35
N ALA A 169 12.05 1.54 28.56
CA ALA A 169 10.69 1.37 29.06
C ALA A 169 10.05 0.08 28.54
N ILE A 170 9.37 -0.66 29.43
CA ILE A 170 8.57 -1.87 29.13
C ILE A 170 7.43 -1.59 28.13
N ILE A 171 7.04 -0.32 28.03
CA ILE A 171 6.05 0.17 27.08
C ILE A 171 6.78 1.24 26.27
N ALA A 172 6.85 1.05 24.96
CA ALA A 172 7.30 2.08 24.02
C ALA A 172 6.79 3.47 24.44
N PRO A 173 7.59 4.54 24.30
CA PRO A 173 7.20 5.86 24.79
C PRO A 173 5.85 6.28 24.20
N SER A 174 5.05 7.02 24.98
CA SER A 174 3.62 7.27 24.69
C SER A 174 3.35 7.79 23.28
N TRP A 175 4.27 8.56 22.70
CA TRP A 175 4.16 9.06 21.32
C TRP A 175 4.19 7.93 20.28
N LEU A 176 5.01 6.89 20.49
CA LEU A 176 5.11 5.75 19.59
C LEU A 176 3.82 4.91 19.65
N ASN A 177 3.22 4.76 20.83
CA ASN A 177 1.92 4.09 20.97
C ASN A 177 0.79 4.84 20.26
N ILE A 178 0.76 6.18 20.38
CA ILE A 178 -0.21 7.00 19.65
C ILE A 178 -0.06 6.80 18.14
N LEU A 179 1.18 6.80 17.64
CA LEU A 179 1.48 6.59 16.23
C LEU A 179 1.06 5.19 15.75
N LEU A 180 1.33 4.15 16.56
CA LEU A 180 0.91 2.77 16.29
C LEU A 180 -0.63 2.64 16.22
N ILE A 181 -1.35 3.31 17.12
CA ILE A 181 -2.82 3.32 17.13
C ILE A 181 -3.38 4.00 15.88
N PHE A 182 -2.90 5.21 15.55
CA PHE A 182 -3.36 5.95 14.37
C PHE A 182 -3.20 5.12 13.11
N ILE A 183 -2.10 4.40 12.99
CA ILE A 183 -1.82 3.66 11.77
C ILE A 183 -2.55 2.32 11.76
N GLY A 184 -2.76 1.68 12.90
CA GLY A 184 -3.71 0.57 13.01
C GLY A 184 -5.11 0.97 12.53
N VAL A 185 -5.57 2.17 12.88
CA VAL A 185 -6.83 2.74 12.37
C VAL A 185 -6.77 2.94 10.85
N ILE A 186 -5.68 3.50 10.31
CA ILE A 186 -5.51 3.67 8.85
C ILE A 186 -5.51 2.31 8.13
N SER A 187 -4.84 1.29 8.66
CA SER A 187 -4.83 -0.06 8.10
C SER A 187 -6.23 -0.68 8.09
N ILE A 188 -7.02 -0.48 9.15
CA ILE A 188 -8.42 -0.92 9.22
C ILE A 188 -9.28 -0.14 8.21
N ILE A 189 -9.11 1.17 8.10
CA ILE A 189 -9.80 2.00 7.11
C ILE A 189 -9.49 1.49 5.69
N MET A 190 -8.23 1.18 5.39
CA MET A 190 -7.81 0.61 4.10
C MET A 190 -8.50 -0.74 3.81
N LEU A 191 -8.67 -1.56 4.85
CA LEU A 191 -9.31 -2.86 4.73
C LEU A 191 -10.83 -2.78 4.49
N PHE A 192 -11.52 -1.78 5.07
CA PHE A 192 -12.98 -1.73 5.12
C PHE A 192 -13.65 -0.54 4.42
N LEU A 193 -13.06 0.66 4.44
CA LEU A 193 -13.71 1.89 3.96
C LEU A 193 -13.51 2.13 2.46
N LEU A 194 -12.54 1.44 1.87
CA LEU A 194 -12.11 1.62 0.49
C LEU A 194 -13.12 1.28 -0.62
N PRO A 195 -13.92 0.19 -0.52
CA PRO A 195 -14.87 -0.16 -1.58
C PRO A 195 -15.88 0.95 -1.85
N LYS A 196 -16.24 1.69 -0.79
CA LYS A 196 -17.24 2.76 -0.85
C LYS A 196 -16.75 4.02 -1.55
N LEU A 197 -15.46 4.35 -1.45
CA LEU A 197 -14.92 5.55 -2.10
C LEU A 197 -14.74 5.33 -3.60
N VAL A 198 -14.34 4.13 -4.02
CA VAL A 198 -14.23 3.76 -5.44
C VAL A 198 -15.61 3.67 -6.11
N GLU A 199 -16.63 3.15 -5.42
CA GLU A 199 -18.02 3.17 -5.93
C GLU A 199 -18.56 4.60 -6.09
N VAL A 200 -18.23 5.52 -5.16
CA VAL A 200 -18.68 6.92 -5.22
C VAL A 200 -17.99 7.67 -6.38
N ASP A 201 -16.69 7.46 -6.59
CA ASP A 201 -15.97 8.12 -7.70
C ASP A 201 -16.47 7.65 -9.07
N ASN A 202 -16.62 6.33 -9.25
CA ASN A 202 -17.16 5.75 -10.48
C ASN A 202 -18.61 6.18 -10.76
N THR A 203 -19.42 6.35 -9.72
CA THR A 203 -20.80 6.86 -9.88
C THR A 203 -20.79 8.34 -10.27
N LEU A 204 -19.91 9.17 -9.68
CA LEU A 204 -19.77 10.57 -10.05
C LEU A 204 -19.26 10.76 -11.48
N GLU A 205 -18.22 10.03 -11.90
CA GLU A 205 -17.75 10.07 -13.30
C GLU A 205 -18.82 9.56 -14.28
N SER A 206 -19.58 8.53 -13.92
CA SER A 206 -20.69 8.05 -14.77
C SER A 206 -21.82 9.07 -14.90
N VAL A 207 -22.13 9.81 -13.83
CA VAL A 207 -23.15 10.86 -13.83
C VAL A 207 -22.66 12.06 -14.65
N GLU A 208 -21.40 12.47 -14.50
CA GLU A 208 -20.81 13.55 -15.28
C GLU A 208 -20.73 13.19 -16.78
N HIS A 209 -20.45 11.93 -17.11
CA HIS A 209 -20.46 11.46 -18.50
C HIS A 209 -21.88 11.38 -19.09
N ILE A 210 -22.89 10.95 -18.30
CA ILE A 210 -24.30 10.96 -18.72
C ILE A 210 -24.79 12.40 -18.94
N ASP A 211 -24.40 13.34 -18.10
CA ASP A 211 -24.78 14.75 -18.25
C ASP A 211 -24.04 15.43 -19.43
N SER A 212 -22.93 14.87 -19.91
CA SER A 212 -22.21 15.37 -21.08
C SER A 212 -22.80 14.94 -22.43
N ILE A 213 -23.58 13.86 -22.48
CA ILE A 213 -24.15 13.32 -23.72
C ILE A 213 -25.68 13.50 -23.69
N PRO A 214 -26.31 14.02 -24.76
CA PRO A 214 -27.75 14.16 -24.78
C PRO A 214 -28.46 12.80 -24.66
N PRO A 215 -29.50 12.67 -23.80
CA PRO A 215 -30.31 11.47 -23.72
C PRO A 215 -30.97 11.11 -25.06
N ILE A 216 -31.10 9.81 -25.33
CA ILE A 216 -31.67 9.27 -26.58
C ILE A 216 -33.12 9.72 -26.78
N SER A 217 -33.86 9.94 -25.68
CA SER A 217 -35.26 10.37 -25.67
C SER A 217 -35.48 11.86 -26.00
N LEU A 218 -34.43 12.66 -26.17
CA LEU A 218 -34.58 14.05 -26.59
C LEU A 218 -35.11 14.12 -28.03
N SER A 219 -36.14 14.95 -28.21
CA SER A 219 -36.61 15.36 -29.53
C SER A 219 -35.66 16.41 -30.11
N ALA A 220 -35.27 16.24 -31.36
CA ALA A 220 -34.37 17.17 -32.04
C ALA A 220 -34.93 18.60 -32.07
N SER A 221 -34.03 19.57 -31.91
CA SER A 221 -34.36 21.00 -31.98
C SER A 221 -34.47 21.52 -33.42
N LYS A 222 -33.73 20.89 -34.34
CA LYS A 222 -33.66 21.23 -35.77
C LYS A 222 -33.43 19.97 -36.62
N PHE A 223 -33.98 19.99 -37.83
CA PHE A 223 -33.78 18.97 -38.86
C PHE A 223 -33.10 19.64 -40.06
N SER A 224 -31.98 19.09 -40.53
CA SER A 224 -31.26 19.58 -41.71
C SER A 224 -30.46 18.46 -42.35
N ASP A 225 -30.49 18.38 -43.69
CA ASP A 225 -29.67 17.47 -44.50
C ASP A 225 -29.75 15.98 -44.11
N GLY A 226 -30.92 15.51 -43.66
CA GLY A 226 -31.15 14.11 -43.25
C GLY A 226 -30.62 13.77 -41.85
N PHE A 227 -30.24 14.79 -41.06
CA PHE A 227 -29.78 14.65 -39.69
C PHE A 227 -30.65 15.44 -38.72
N GLU A 228 -30.85 14.86 -37.54
CA GLU A 228 -31.42 15.48 -36.35
C GLU A 228 -30.32 16.16 -35.55
N TRP A 229 -30.57 17.39 -35.09
CA TRP A 229 -29.60 18.20 -34.34
C TRP A 229 -30.13 18.62 -32.97
N VAL A 230 -29.27 18.54 -31.95
CA VAL A 230 -29.54 19.01 -30.60
C VAL A 230 -28.33 19.71 -30.00
N THR A 231 -28.57 20.76 -29.23
CA THR A 231 -27.55 21.40 -28.38
C THR A 231 -27.66 20.84 -26.97
N TRP A 232 -26.56 20.36 -26.41
CA TRP A 232 -26.55 19.77 -25.08
C TRP A 232 -25.30 20.18 -24.29
N PRO A 233 -25.40 20.58 -23.00
CA PRO A 233 -26.64 20.90 -22.27
C PRO A 233 -27.46 22.02 -22.95
N GLU A 234 -28.75 22.17 -22.64
CA GLU A 234 -29.58 23.22 -23.25
C GLU A 234 -28.94 24.61 -23.10
N GLY A 235 -28.72 25.31 -24.21
CA GLY A 235 -28.04 26.62 -24.24
C GLY A 235 -26.50 26.56 -24.35
N SER A 236 -25.91 25.37 -24.47
CA SER A 236 -24.48 25.21 -24.76
C SER A 236 -24.15 25.50 -26.24
N SER A 237 -22.87 25.75 -26.53
CA SER A 237 -22.34 25.84 -27.89
C SER A 237 -21.95 24.48 -28.49
N GLU A 238 -22.25 23.38 -27.81
CA GLU A 238 -21.93 22.03 -28.28
C GLU A 238 -23.09 21.44 -29.06
N PHE A 239 -22.80 20.99 -30.28
CA PHE A 239 -23.80 20.42 -31.18
C PHE A 239 -23.63 18.91 -31.26
N TYR A 240 -24.75 18.21 -31.19
CA TYR A 240 -24.83 16.78 -31.38
C TYR A 240 -25.78 16.47 -32.53
N TYR A 241 -25.46 15.44 -33.31
CA TYR A 241 -26.26 15.00 -34.45
C TYR A 241 -26.48 13.49 -34.49
N ARG A 242 -27.60 13.07 -35.09
CA ARG A 242 -27.88 11.67 -35.44
C ARG A 242 -28.68 11.60 -36.73
N LEU A 243 -28.80 10.40 -37.31
CA LEU A 243 -29.61 10.20 -38.51
C LEU A 243 -31.09 10.40 -38.18
N GLU A 244 -31.81 11.10 -39.05
CA GLU A 244 -33.23 11.38 -38.88
C GLU A 244 -34.05 10.08 -38.77
N GLY A 245 -34.85 9.96 -37.72
CA GLY A 245 -35.67 8.78 -37.44
C GLY A 245 -34.88 7.55 -36.94
N SER A 246 -33.59 7.68 -36.64
CA SER A 246 -32.79 6.60 -36.04
C SER A 246 -32.74 6.71 -34.51
N ASN A 247 -32.77 5.56 -33.83
CA ASN A 247 -32.60 5.47 -32.38
C ASN A 247 -31.11 5.35 -31.97
N ASP A 248 -30.21 5.85 -32.81
CA ASP A 248 -28.77 5.75 -32.55
C ASP A 248 -28.32 6.78 -31.52
N HIS A 249 -27.16 6.51 -30.91
CA HIS A 249 -26.50 7.46 -30.02
C HIS A 249 -26.12 8.74 -30.76
N TRP A 250 -26.36 9.88 -30.11
CA TRP A 250 -25.95 11.20 -30.57
C TRP A 250 -24.44 11.30 -30.75
N LYS A 251 -23.99 11.85 -31.88
CA LYS A 251 -22.57 12.09 -32.19
C LYS A 251 -22.24 13.56 -32.02
N LYS A 252 -21.12 13.87 -31.36
CA LYS A 252 -20.64 15.26 -31.22
C LYS A 252 -20.12 15.77 -32.56
N HIS A 253 -20.56 16.95 -32.96
CA HIS A 253 -20.09 17.62 -34.19
C HIS A 253 -18.78 18.36 -33.96
#